data_AF-A0A3M0YXA7-F1
#
_entry.id   AF-A0A3M0YXA7-F1
#
_cell.length_a   1.000
_cell.length_b   1.000
_cell.length_c   1.000
_cell.angle_alpha   90.00
_cell.angle_beta   90.00
_cell.angle_gamma   90.00
#
_symmetry.space_group_name_H-M   'P 1'
#
loop_
_entity.id
_entity.type
_entity.pdbx_description
1 polymer ?
#
loop_
_entity_poly.entity_id
_entity_poly.type
_entity_poly.pdbx_seq_one_letter_code
_entity_poly.pdbx_strand_id
1 'polypeptide(L)' 'MSKSSNKKKKQSVFRFVNTETGEHYTVRLSKDAAEKLNEGKKNIMKFSRVLRKHVGFTLSKKVK' A
#
# COMPACT_ATOMS: atom_id res chain seq x y z
N MET A 1 28.23 -1.49 -25.73
CA MET A 1 27.18 -2.23 -25.00
C MET A 1 26.95 -1.57 -23.65
N SER A 2 25.93 -0.72 -23.54
CA SER A 2 25.62 0.00 -22.30
C SER A 2 24.92 -0.94 -21.33
N LYS A 3 25.59 -1.29 -20.22
CA LYS A 3 25.02 -2.09 -19.14
C LYS A 3 23.82 -1.34 -18.57
N SER A 4 22.63 -1.82 -18.90
CA SER A 4 21.35 -1.33 -18.37
C SER A 4 21.36 -1.58 -16.86
N SER A 5 21.68 -0.54 -16.10
CA SER A 5 21.67 -0.57 -14.64
C SER A 5 20.22 -0.64 -14.19
N ASN A 6 19.72 -1.88 -14.05
CA ASN A 6 18.45 -2.17 -13.40
C ASN A 6 18.59 -1.79 -11.92
N LYS A 7 18.50 -0.48 -11.62
CA LYS A 7 18.30 0.04 -10.27
C LYS A 7 17.06 -0.69 -9.76
N LYS A 8 17.27 -1.73 -8.94
CA LYS A 8 16.27 -2.31 -8.06
C LYS A 8 15.67 -1.14 -7.27
N LYS A 9 14.59 -0.54 -7.80
CA LYS A 9 13.84 0.50 -7.10
C LYS A 9 13.44 -0.16 -5.78
N LYS A 10 13.99 0.33 -4.67
CA LYS A 10 13.61 -0.12 -3.31
C LYS A 10 12.11 0.16 -3.16
N GLN A 11 11.28 -0.80 -3.57
CA GLN A 11 9.84 -0.72 -3.45
C GLN A 11 9.49 -1.13 -2.02
N SER A 12 8.78 -0.25 -1.32
CA SER A 12 8.22 -0.59 -0.01
C SER A 12 6.88 -1.26 -0.23
N VAL A 13 6.64 -2.34 0.50
CA VAL A 13 5.40 -3.10 0.44
C VAL A 13 4.53 -2.73 1.64
N PHE A 14 3.30 -2.32 1.38
CA PHE A 14 2.36 -1.89 2.41
C PHE A 14 1.12 -2.77 2.37
N ARG A 15 0.72 -3.26 3.55
CA ARG A 15 -0.52 -4.03 3.71
C ARG A 15 -1.58 -3.19 4.39
N PHE A 16 -2.70 -3.01 3.70
CA PHE A 16 -3.88 -2.32 4.21
C PHE A 16 -4.95 -3.35 4.54
N VAL A 17 -5.65 -3.13 5.65
CA VAL A 17 -6.67 -4.05 6.15
C VAL A 17 -7.93 -3.25 6.45
N ASN A 18 -9.07 -3.80 6.05
CA ASN A 18 -10.38 -3.36 6.49
C ASN A 18 -10.74 -4.15 7.75
N THR A 19 -10.91 -3.45 8.87
CA THR A 19 -11.25 -4.05 10.16
C THR A 19 -12.68 -4.56 10.24
N GLU A 20 -13.58 -4.12 9.37
CA GLU A 20 -14.99 -4.56 9.34
C GLU A 20 -15.17 -5.92 8.65
N THR A 21 -14.38 -6.20 7.62
CA THR A 21 -14.54 -7.39 6.77
C THR A 21 -13.37 -8.36 6.86
N GLY A 22 -12.22 -7.93 7.38
CA GLY A 22 -10.96 -8.65 7.29
C GLY A 22 -10.33 -8.63 5.88
N GLU A 23 -10.94 -7.95 4.90
CA GLU A 23 -10.34 -7.77 3.58
C GLU A 23 -9.00 -7.06 3.71
N HIS A 24 -8.01 -7.52 2.94
CA HIS A 24 -6.72 -6.89 2.89
C HIS A 24 -6.24 -6.79 1.46
N TYR A 25 -5.45 -5.77 1.18
CA TYR A 25 -4.70 -5.69 -0.07
C TYR A 25 -3.31 -5.16 0.20
N THR A 26 -2.44 -5.47 -0.75
CA THR A 26 -1.02 -5.13 -0.69
C THR A 26 -0.69 -4.18 -1.83
N VAL A 27 -0.09 -3.05 -1.51
CA VAL A 27 0.39 -2.10 -2.52
C VAL A 27 1.91 -2.02 -2.47
N ARG A 28 2.53 -2.00 -3.65
CA ARG A 28 3.96 -1.75 -3.83
C ARG A 28 4.14 -0.30 -4.21
N LEU A 29 4.88 0.44 -3.39
CA LEU A 29 5.07 1.87 -3.58
C LEU A 29 6.54 2.19 -3.74
N SER A 30 6.81 3.19 -4.59
CA SER A 30 8.11 3.84 -4.65
C SER A 30 8.44 4.50 -3.31
N LYS A 31 9.72 4.72 -3.03
CA LYS A 31 10.19 5.35 -1.78
C LYS A 31 9.46 6.67 -1.45
N ASP A 32 9.33 7.57 -2.41
CA ASP A 32 8.66 8.87 -2.19
C ASP A 32 7.19 8.73 -1.77
N ALA A 33 6.47 7.79 -2.41
CA ALA A 33 5.07 7.51 -2.07
C ALA A 33 4.96 6.79 -0.71
N ALA A 34 5.94 5.94 -0.39
CA ALA A 34 6.05 5.24 0.89
C ALA A 34 6.27 6.22 2.06
N GLU A 35 7.09 7.26 1.86
CA GLU A 35 7.33 8.31 2.86
C GLU A 35 6.08 9.17 3.08
N LYS A 36 5.42 9.59 2.00
CA LYS A 36 4.15 10.33 2.07
C LYS A 36 3.03 9.58 2.80
N LEU A 37 2.97 8.25 2.67
CA LEU A 37 2.03 7.43 3.46
C LEU A 37 2.41 7.38 4.94
N ASN A 38 3.71 7.30 5.23
CA ASN A 38 4.21 7.24 6.60
C ASN A 38 3.99 8.57 7.35
N GLU A 39 4.01 9.68 6.63
CA GLU A 39 3.91 11.05 7.16
C GLU A 39 2.50 11.45 7.61
N GLY A 40 1.45 10.67 7.31
CA GLY A 40 0.12 10.94 7.90
C GLY A 40 -1.07 10.29 7.23
N LYS A 41 -0.93 9.72 6.03
CA LYS A 41 -2.05 9.09 5.31
C LYS A 41 -2.05 7.58 5.49
N LYS A 42 -2.39 7.13 6.70
CA LYS A 42 -2.49 5.68 7.03
C LYS A 42 -3.83 5.06 6.63
N ASN A 43 -4.82 5.88 6.24
CA ASN A 43 -6.15 5.40 5.86
C ASN A 43 -6.41 5.72 4.38
N ILE A 44 -6.95 4.76 3.63
CA ILE A 44 -7.38 4.98 2.26
C ILE A 44 -8.76 4.37 2.04
N MET A 45 -9.61 5.02 1.24
CA MET A 45 -10.91 4.47 0.86
C MET A 45 -10.78 3.61 -0.38
N LYS A 46 -11.29 2.37 -0.32
CA LYS A 46 -11.36 1.47 -1.45
C LYS A 46 -12.71 0.78 -1.51
N PHE A 47 -13.11 0.39 -2.72
CA PHE A 47 -14.33 -0.39 -2.93
C PHE A 47 -14.12 -1.80 -2.37
N SER A 48 -14.93 -2.17 -1.38
CA SER A 48 -15.02 -3.54 -0.87
C SER A 48 -15.91 -4.36 -1.78
N ARG A 49 -15.41 -5.51 -2.26
CA ARG A 49 -16.23 -6.43 -3.07
C ARG A 49 -17.22 -7.20 -2.20
N VAL A 50 -16.86 -7.44 -0.94
CA VAL A 50 -17.72 -8.10 0.06
C VAL A 50 -18.91 -7.21 0.42
N LEU A 51 -18.67 -5.95 0.78
CA LEU A 51 -19.73 -5.03 1.21
C LEU A 51 -20.38 -4.25 0.06
N ARG A 52 -19.86 -4.37 -1.17
CA ARG A 52 -20.29 -3.64 -2.37
C ARG A 52 -20.37 -2.11 -2.17
N LYS A 53 -19.49 -1.55 -1.33
CA LYS A 53 -19.42 -0.11 -1.02
C LYS A 53 -17.98 0.33 -0.81
N HIS A 54 -17.73 1.64 -0.89
CA HIS A 54 -16.44 2.19 -0.50
C HIS A 54 -16.30 2.18 1.03
N VAL A 55 -15.20 1.62 1.51
CA VAL A 55 -14.87 1.51 2.93
C VAL A 55 -13.43 1.92 3.19
N GLY A 56 -13.16 2.35 4.42
CA GLY A 56 -11.81 2.70 4.85
C GLY A 56 -10.96 1.46 5.07
N PHE A 57 -9.72 1.52 4.61
CA PHE A 57 -8.69 0.54 4.92
C PHE A 57 -7.55 1.25 5.62
N THR A 58 -7.09 0.66 6.71
CA THR A 58 -6.01 1.21 7.54
C THR A 58 -4.73 0.45 7.27
N LEU A 59 -3.62 1.17 7.23
CA LEU A 59 -2.30 0.58 7.08
C LEU A 59 -1.99 -0.28 8.31
N SER A 60 -1.91 -1.59 8.11
CA SER A 60 -1.64 -2.54 9.19
C SER A 60 -0.13 -2.74 9.39
N LYS A 61 0.66 -2.81 8.31
CA LYS A 61 2.11 -3.05 8.41
C LYS A 61 2.87 -2.57 7.18
N LYS A 62 4.03 -1.94 7.41
CA LYS A 62 5.08 -1.76 6.40
C LYS A 62 5.92 -3.03 6.38
N VAL A 63 5.89 -3.76 5.28
CA VAL A 63 6.75 -4.94 5.09
C VAL A 63 8.10 -4.41 4.59
N LYS A 64 9.13 -4.57 5.44
CA LYS A 64 10.48 -4.00 5.27
C LYS A 64 11.31 -4.80 4.27
#